data_AF-G0RC50-F1
#
_entry.id   AF-G0RC50-F1
#
_cell.length_a   1.000
_cell.length_b   1.000
_cell.length_c   1.000
_cell.angle_alpha   90.00
_cell.angle_beta   90.00
_cell.angle_gamma   90.00
#
_symmetry.space_group_name_H-M   'P 1'
#
loop_
_entity.id
_entity.type
_entity.pdbx_description
1 polymer ?
#
loop_
_entity_poly.entity_id
_entity_poly.type
_entity_poly.pdbx_seq_one_letter_code
_entity_poly.pdbx_strand_id
1 'polypeptide(L)'
;MTLTVLSDDQVRDILETLSLDELEDFRKTLADALHAFSTDLGADGLGVFQQPHRVSTLHPETQATTLYMPSCGPTGMGCKVVSLTSAEASKDPSVQPISPTGVVNLFAPDGKPIGLVHASTLTAFRTALASLCLVYRRNHVKTITVFGSGMQAYWHVRLALMMRGKTVKHVNIINHRFSDSAGRILKKFTIIPHDIKVREGWEGAKFSILTPTFHEFERLQKEYIRAADIIYCCTPSQQELFDASILTNREGRKKGRLIVAVGSYTPQMRELPEGLLQLVTKPREKGHRHFHKHADEGGVIVVDTLEGALTEAGEIIHAKIAPTQLVELGELVMLHRMAVDESESESSDVMSQTSSAFSDLDMSERAPSMSMSTASSDVPASPTSPMSATSSGTRPSFSKHFRKSSSNLSEKDKQKQKDDGLSRWLRDGTVVYKSVGVGLMDLVVGTKLVEVARQKGVGTQIEGF
;
A
#
# COMPACT_ATOMS: atom_id res chain seq x y z
N MET A 1 -35.95 9.97 4.15
CA MET A 1 -34.47 9.91 4.13
C MET A 1 -33.99 9.22 5.37
N THR A 2 -32.85 8.54 5.30
CA THR A 2 -32.51 7.50 6.27
C THR A 2 -31.05 7.64 6.69
N LEU A 3 -30.83 7.94 7.96
CA LEU A 3 -29.51 7.89 8.59
C LEU A 3 -29.15 6.41 8.87
N THR A 4 -27.92 6.01 8.55
CA THR A 4 -27.43 4.66 8.88
C THR A 4 -26.48 4.71 10.06
N VAL A 5 -26.77 3.96 11.11
CA VAL A 5 -25.92 3.85 12.31
C VAL A 5 -25.26 2.47 12.34
N LEU A 6 -23.92 2.45 12.48
CA LEU A 6 -23.12 1.23 12.49
C LEU A 6 -22.34 1.08 13.80
N SER A 7 -22.58 -0.02 14.51
CA SER A 7 -21.79 -0.43 15.67
C SER A 7 -20.41 -0.96 15.24
N ASP A 8 -19.44 -1.03 16.17
CA ASP A 8 -18.10 -1.56 15.83
C ASP A 8 -18.13 -3.01 15.33
N ASP A 9 -19.05 -3.82 15.89
CA ASP A 9 -19.23 -5.21 15.50
C ASP A 9 -19.75 -5.30 14.06
N GLN A 10 -20.75 -4.50 13.70
CA GLN A 10 -21.25 -4.43 12.32
C GLN A 10 -20.19 -3.95 11.34
N VAL A 11 -19.42 -2.92 11.71
CA VAL A 11 -18.29 -2.42 10.91
C VAL A 11 -17.28 -3.55 10.67
N ARG A 12 -16.89 -4.26 11.74
CA ARG A 12 -15.94 -5.36 11.66
C ARG A 12 -16.44 -6.51 10.79
N ASP A 13 -17.69 -6.92 10.98
CA ASP A 13 -18.28 -8.04 10.24
C ASP A 13 -18.34 -7.74 8.74
N ILE A 14 -18.72 -6.51 8.35
CA ILE A 14 -18.68 -6.08 6.94
C ILE A 14 -17.26 -6.15 6.39
N LEU A 15 -16.29 -5.59 7.11
CA LEU A 15 -14.92 -5.40 6.62
C LEU A 15 -14.10 -6.71 6.62
N GLU A 16 -14.34 -7.64 7.54
CA GLU A 16 -13.63 -8.92 7.61
C GLU A 16 -14.07 -9.90 6.52
N THR A 17 -15.30 -9.74 6.03
CA THR A 17 -15.95 -10.60 5.04
C THR A 17 -15.88 -10.07 3.61
N LEU A 18 -15.17 -8.96 3.37
CA LEU A 18 -15.03 -8.40 2.02
C LEU A 18 -14.47 -9.44 1.03
N SER A 19 -15.02 -9.43 -0.17
CA SER A 19 -14.38 -10.08 -1.31
C SER A 19 -13.12 -9.30 -1.74
N LEU A 20 -12.29 -9.90 -2.60
CA LEU A 20 -11.13 -9.20 -3.15
C LEU A 20 -11.57 -7.99 -3.99
N ASP A 21 -12.65 -8.12 -4.75
CA ASP A 21 -13.19 -7.04 -5.57
C ASP A 21 -13.74 -5.90 -4.71
N GLU A 22 -14.47 -6.21 -3.64
CA GLU A 22 -14.95 -5.19 -2.70
C GLU A 22 -13.78 -4.47 -2.01
N LEU A 23 -12.74 -5.20 -1.58
CA LEU A 23 -11.54 -4.60 -1.01
C LEU A 23 -10.83 -3.68 -2.01
N GLU A 24 -10.74 -4.11 -3.27
CA GLU A 24 -10.14 -3.34 -4.34
C GLU A 24 -10.95 -2.07 -4.65
N ASP A 25 -12.28 -2.12 -4.58
CA ASP A 25 -13.15 -0.96 -4.73
C ASP A 25 -12.94 0.05 -3.60
N PHE A 26 -12.86 -0.39 -2.34
CA PHE A 26 -12.47 0.47 -1.22
C PHE A 26 -11.10 1.11 -1.47
N ARG A 27 -10.11 0.32 -1.90
CA ARG A 27 -8.75 0.79 -2.17
C ARG A 27 -8.73 1.86 -3.27
N LYS A 28 -9.39 1.60 -4.40
CA LYS A 28 -9.50 2.55 -5.52
C LYS A 28 -10.18 3.84 -5.08
N THR A 29 -11.30 3.73 -4.36
CA THR A 29 -12.05 4.89 -3.85
C THR A 29 -11.18 5.77 -2.97
N LEU A 30 -10.43 5.18 -2.03
CA LEU A 30 -9.49 5.93 -1.19
C LEU A 30 -8.32 6.52 -2.00
N ALA A 31 -7.76 5.73 -2.91
CA ALA A 31 -6.61 6.14 -3.72
C ALA A 31 -6.96 7.33 -4.64
N ASP A 32 -8.14 7.30 -5.25
CA ASP A 32 -8.66 8.36 -6.12
C ASP A 32 -8.90 9.66 -5.33
N ALA A 33 -9.45 9.56 -4.11
CA ALA A 33 -9.67 10.72 -3.26
C ALA A 33 -8.35 11.34 -2.76
N LEU A 34 -7.37 10.52 -2.38
CA LEU A 34 -6.04 10.99 -1.99
C LEU A 34 -5.32 11.65 -3.17
N HIS A 35 -5.45 11.08 -4.36
CA HIS A 35 -4.89 11.67 -5.57
C HIS A 35 -5.52 13.03 -5.88
N ALA A 36 -6.85 13.12 -5.89
CA ALA A 36 -7.55 14.37 -6.09
C ALA A 36 -7.10 15.41 -5.06
N PHE A 37 -6.98 15.02 -3.78
CA PHE A 37 -6.48 15.88 -2.72
C PHE A 37 -5.06 16.41 -2.97
N SER A 38 -4.11 15.55 -3.33
CA SER A 38 -2.71 15.96 -3.58
C SER A 38 -2.52 16.79 -4.85
N THR A 39 -3.46 16.74 -5.82
CA THR A 39 -3.34 17.48 -7.09
C THR A 39 -4.26 18.69 -7.22
N ASP A 40 -5.15 18.89 -6.25
CA ASP A 40 -6.08 20.02 -6.25
C ASP A 40 -5.38 21.31 -5.82
N LEU A 41 -4.83 22.00 -6.80
CA LEU A 41 -4.29 23.36 -6.69
C LEU A 41 -5.44 24.36 -6.88
N GLY A 42 -6.39 24.41 -5.93
CA GLY A 42 -7.56 25.30 -6.02
C GLY A 42 -7.16 26.72 -6.43
N ALA A 43 -7.85 27.28 -7.43
CA ALA A 43 -7.50 28.56 -8.06
C ALA A 43 -7.59 29.79 -7.13
N ASP A 44 -8.25 29.63 -5.97
CA ASP A 44 -8.54 30.64 -4.97
C ASP A 44 -7.93 30.34 -3.58
N GLY A 45 -7.13 29.27 -3.47
CA GLY A 45 -6.50 28.86 -2.21
C GLY A 45 -7.46 28.27 -1.16
N LEU A 46 -8.75 28.12 -1.47
CA LEU A 46 -9.73 27.46 -0.59
C LEU A 46 -9.87 25.95 -0.86
N GLY A 47 -9.48 25.51 -2.06
CA GLY A 47 -9.47 24.09 -2.47
C GLY A 47 -10.86 23.44 -2.46
N VAL A 48 -11.03 22.36 -3.22
CA VAL A 48 -12.21 21.50 -3.13
C VAL A 48 -12.19 20.70 -1.82
N PHE A 49 -10.99 20.50 -1.26
CA PHE A 49 -10.79 19.79 0.00
C PHE A 49 -10.42 20.73 1.13
N GLN A 50 -11.06 20.57 2.28
CA GLN A 50 -10.71 21.27 3.50
C GLN A 50 -10.40 20.24 4.59
N GLN A 51 -9.16 20.25 5.09
CA GLN A 51 -8.68 19.38 6.16
C GLN A 51 -8.19 20.22 7.35
N PRO A 52 -9.10 20.87 8.11
CA PRO A 52 -8.70 21.69 9.25
C PRO A 52 -7.90 20.88 10.27
N HIS A 53 -7.00 21.55 11.00
CA HIS A 53 -6.30 20.93 12.11
C HIS A 53 -7.27 20.35 13.14
N ARG A 54 -6.86 19.24 13.76
CA ARG A 54 -7.60 18.62 14.86
C ARG A 54 -7.80 19.64 15.98
N VAL A 55 -9.03 19.73 16.49
CA VAL A 55 -9.36 20.53 17.68
C VAL A 55 -9.50 19.58 18.87
N SER A 56 -9.14 20.03 20.07
CA SER A 56 -9.24 19.21 21.28
C SER A 56 -9.95 19.92 22.42
N THR A 57 -10.73 19.18 23.20
CA THR A 57 -11.28 19.61 24.50
C THR A 57 -10.80 18.65 25.60
N LEU A 58 -10.74 19.14 26.84
CA LEU A 58 -10.39 18.36 28.03
C LEU A 58 -11.57 18.38 29.00
N HIS A 59 -12.07 17.21 29.39
CA HIS A 59 -13.07 17.10 30.43
C HIS A 59 -12.39 17.24 31.81
N PRO A 60 -12.76 18.23 32.63
CA PRO A 60 -12.01 18.57 33.84
C PRO A 60 -12.00 17.45 34.90
N GLU A 61 -13.09 16.70 35.05
CA GLU A 61 -13.16 15.65 36.09
C GLU A 61 -12.49 14.33 35.66
N THR A 62 -12.86 13.81 34.48
CA THR A 62 -12.35 12.53 33.97
C THR A 62 -10.96 12.65 33.32
N GLN A 63 -10.47 13.86 33.08
CA GLN A 63 -9.27 14.14 32.29
C GLN A 63 -9.32 13.53 30.87
N ALA A 64 -10.53 13.28 30.36
CA ALA A 64 -10.72 12.79 29.00
C ALA A 64 -10.39 13.89 27.99
N THR A 65 -9.43 13.63 27.10
CA THR A 65 -9.18 14.47 25.94
C THR A 65 -10.06 14.01 24.80
N THR A 66 -10.88 14.90 24.24
CA THR A 66 -11.71 14.61 23.06
C THR A 66 -11.15 15.35 21.85
N LEU A 67 -10.84 14.61 20.80
CA LEU A 67 -10.32 15.11 19.53
C LEU A 67 -11.44 15.17 18.50
N TYR A 68 -11.55 16.31 17.81
CA TYR A 68 -12.46 16.56 16.71
C TYR A 68 -11.62 16.72 15.43
N MET A 69 -11.84 15.84 14.46
CA MET A 69 -11.10 15.80 13.20
C MET A 69 -12.09 16.01 12.05
N PRO A 70 -12.38 17.27 11.69
CA PRO A 70 -13.27 17.61 10.59
C PRO A 70 -12.59 17.36 9.23
N SER A 71 -13.40 17.07 8.21
CA SER A 71 -12.97 16.89 6.84
C SER A 71 -14.10 17.28 5.89
N CYS A 72 -13.77 17.99 4.82
CA CYS A 72 -14.69 18.32 3.74
C CYS A 72 -14.05 18.01 2.39
N GLY A 73 -14.85 17.52 1.44
CA GLY A 73 -14.45 17.25 0.08
C GLY A 73 -15.65 16.95 -0.84
N PRO A 74 -15.41 16.50 -2.08
CA PRO A 74 -16.47 16.22 -3.06
C PRO A 74 -17.52 15.21 -2.58
N THR A 75 -17.12 14.25 -1.74
CA THR A 75 -18.00 13.22 -1.21
C THR A 75 -18.93 13.73 -0.10
N GLY A 76 -18.69 14.94 0.42
CA GLY A 76 -19.47 15.55 1.49
C GLY A 76 -18.60 16.02 2.66
N MET A 77 -19.16 15.97 3.86
CA MET A 77 -18.50 16.42 5.09
C MET A 77 -18.45 15.29 6.11
N GLY A 78 -17.41 15.27 6.93
CA GLY A 78 -17.29 14.32 8.02
C GLY A 78 -16.57 14.90 9.22
N CYS A 79 -16.85 14.37 10.39
CA CYS A 79 -16.11 14.70 11.60
C CYS A 79 -15.94 13.45 12.46
N LYS A 80 -14.68 13.05 12.65
CA LYS A 80 -14.34 12.01 13.62
C LYS A 80 -14.18 12.63 15.00
N VAL A 81 -14.92 12.11 15.95
CA VAL A 81 -14.88 12.52 17.36
C VAL A 81 -14.39 11.32 18.17
N VAL A 82 -13.22 11.44 18.79
CA VAL A 82 -12.61 10.37 19.59
C VAL A 82 -12.16 10.90 20.94
N SER A 83 -12.54 10.21 22.01
CA SER A 83 -12.14 10.51 23.37
C SER A 83 -11.15 9.47 23.89
N LEU A 84 -10.12 9.92 24.61
CA LEU A 84 -9.10 9.08 25.24
C LEU A 84 -8.46 9.83 26.42
N THR A 85 -7.86 9.08 27.35
CA THR A 85 -6.97 9.68 28.37
C THR A 85 -5.56 9.80 27.80
N SER A 86 -4.90 10.95 28.00
CA SER A 86 -3.51 11.13 27.57
C SER A 86 -2.55 10.23 28.36
N ALA A 87 -1.36 9.98 27.81
CA ALA A 87 -0.34 9.19 28.50
C ALA A 87 0.12 9.88 29.79
N GLU A 88 0.12 11.22 29.81
CA GLU A 88 0.47 12.04 30.96
C GLU A 88 -0.60 11.94 32.05
N ALA A 89 -1.88 12.10 31.69
CA ALA A 89 -2.98 11.99 32.64
C ALA A 89 -3.11 10.57 33.21
N SER A 90 -2.77 9.55 32.42
CA SER A 90 -2.76 8.15 32.86
C SER A 90 -1.70 7.83 33.92
N LYS A 91 -0.75 8.75 34.20
CA LYS A 91 0.22 8.60 35.30
C LYS A 91 -0.37 8.98 36.65
N ASP A 92 -1.46 9.75 36.67
CA ASP A 92 -2.15 10.11 37.89
C ASP A 92 -3.02 8.92 38.35
N PRO A 93 -2.77 8.35 39.55
CA PRO A 93 -3.54 7.22 40.07
C PRO A 93 -5.03 7.52 40.29
N SER A 94 -5.42 8.80 40.38
CA SER A 94 -6.81 9.21 40.55
C SER A 94 -7.60 9.20 39.25
N VAL A 95 -6.93 9.18 38.09
CA VAL A 95 -7.55 9.21 36.78
C VAL A 95 -7.83 7.78 36.31
N GLN A 96 -9.09 7.47 36.02
CA GLN A 96 -9.46 6.21 35.39
C GLN A 96 -9.16 6.28 33.87
N PRO A 97 -8.26 5.43 33.34
CA PRO A 97 -7.87 5.52 31.93
C PRO A 97 -9.02 5.14 30.99
N ILE A 98 -9.32 6.03 30.05
CA ILE A 98 -10.28 5.81 28.97
C ILE A 98 -9.52 5.31 27.75
N SER A 99 -9.86 4.09 27.31
CA SER A 99 -9.40 3.58 26.02
C SER A 99 -10.00 4.41 24.87
N PRO A 100 -9.26 4.66 23.78
CA PRO A 100 -9.77 5.43 22.65
C PRO A 100 -11.12 4.90 22.15
N THR A 101 -12.15 5.75 22.17
CA THR A 101 -13.50 5.41 21.72
C THR A 101 -14.14 6.62 21.04
N GLY A 102 -15.03 6.38 20.07
CA GLY A 102 -15.59 7.48 19.30
C GLY A 102 -16.37 7.07 18.07
N VAL A 103 -16.77 8.07 17.29
CA VAL A 103 -17.60 7.93 16.08
C VAL A 103 -17.07 8.79 14.94
N VAL A 104 -17.45 8.44 13.73
CA VAL A 104 -17.34 9.27 12.52
C VAL A 104 -18.76 9.66 12.11
N ASN A 105 -19.02 10.96 12.13
CA ASN A 105 -20.25 11.55 11.60
C ASN A 105 -20.03 11.84 10.11
N LEU A 106 -20.99 11.48 9.27
CA LEU A 106 -20.91 11.61 7.81
C LEU A 106 -22.14 12.33 7.28
N PHE A 107 -21.90 13.31 6.41
CA PHE A 107 -22.90 14.15 5.79
C PHE A 107 -22.71 14.16 4.27
N ALA A 108 -23.81 14.13 3.53
CA ALA A 108 -23.81 14.36 2.09
C ALA A 108 -23.43 15.82 1.76
N PRO A 109 -23.05 16.13 0.49
CA PRO A 109 -22.68 17.48 0.08
C PRO A 109 -23.74 18.57 0.34
N ASP A 110 -25.01 18.20 0.42
CA ASP A 110 -26.12 19.11 0.73
C ASP A 110 -26.34 19.32 2.25
N GLY A 111 -25.43 18.79 3.08
CA GLY A 111 -25.47 18.93 4.54
C GLY A 111 -26.31 17.88 5.25
N LYS A 112 -26.93 16.94 4.53
CA LYS A 112 -27.80 15.94 5.15
C LYS A 112 -26.97 14.83 5.83
N PRO A 113 -27.31 14.43 7.06
CA PRO A 113 -26.64 13.33 7.74
C PRO A 113 -26.94 11.99 7.06
N ILE A 114 -25.89 11.23 6.74
CA ILE A 114 -26.00 9.94 6.04
C ILE A 114 -25.49 8.77 6.87
N GLY A 115 -24.56 9.02 7.79
CA GLY A 115 -23.93 7.95 8.56
C GLY A 115 -23.43 8.37 9.93
N LEU A 116 -23.59 7.47 10.90
CA LEU A 116 -22.91 7.51 12.19
C LEU A 116 -22.20 6.17 12.40
N VAL A 117 -20.88 6.17 12.32
CA VAL A 117 -20.08 4.93 12.29
C VAL A 117 -19.15 4.89 13.48
N HIS A 118 -19.11 3.77 14.21
CA HIS A 118 -18.13 3.59 15.27
C HIS A 118 -16.69 3.68 14.73
N ALA A 119 -15.84 4.47 15.39
CA ALA A 119 -14.55 4.88 14.80
C ALA A 119 -13.42 3.85 14.95
N SER A 120 -13.50 2.90 15.89
CA SER A 120 -12.39 2.01 16.24
C SER A 120 -11.93 1.14 15.06
N THR A 121 -12.81 0.25 14.58
CA THR A 121 -12.47 -0.64 13.47
C THR A 121 -12.28 0.14 12.17
N LEU A 122 -13.12 1.14 11.89
CA LEU A 122 -13.00 2.00 10.71
C LEU A 122 -11.62 2.69 10.64
N THR A 123 -11.14 3.27 11.75
CA THR A 123 -9.85 3.95 11.80
C THR A 123 -8.69 2.98 11.53
N ALA A 124 -8.74 1.77 12.08
CA ALA A 124 -7.68 0.79 11.81
C ALA A 124 -7.71 0.28 10.37
N PHE A 125 -8.90 0.03 9.83
CA PHE A 125 -9.07 -0.40 8.44
C PHE A 125 -8.62 0.68 7.44
N ARG A 126 -9.07 1.93 7.58
CA ARG A 126 -8.74 3.01 6.64
C ARG A 126 -7.24 3.32 6.63
N THR A 127 -6.56 3.26 7.78
CA THR A 127 -5.09 3.41 7.84
C THR A 127 -4.40 2.25 7.12
N ALA A 128 -4.84 1.01 7.36
CA ALA A 128 -4.30 -0.16 6.68
C ALA A 128 -4.54 -0.10 5.16
N LEU A 129 -5.71 0.39 4.73
CA LEU A 129 -6.09 0.55 3.34
C LEU A 129 -5.21 1.56 2.60
N ALA A 130 -4.83 2.66 3.26
CA ALA A 130 -3.86 3.62 2.69
C ALA A 130 -2.51 2.94 2.43
N SER A 131 -2.00 2.16 3.40
CA SER A 131 -0.77 1.38 3.19
C SER A 131 -0.92 0.31 2.09
N LEU A 132 -2.13 -0.24 1.92
CA LEU A 132 -2.43 -1.26 0.91
C LEU A 132 -2.22 -0.74 -0.51
N CYS A 133 -2.37 0.57 -0.77
CA CYS A 133 -2.03 1.19 -2.05
C CYS A 133 -0.55 0.95 -2.44
N LEU A 134 0.36 0.87 -1.46
CA LEU A 134 1.77 0.57 -1.67
C LEU A 134 2.05 -0.93 -1.69
N VAL A 135 1.34 -1.72 -0.89
CA VAL A 135 1.42 -3.20 -0.91
C VAL A 135 1.02 -3.74 -2.28
N TYR A 136 -0.03 -3.17 -2.88
CA TYR A 136 -0.51 -3.51 -4.22
C TYR A 136 0.60 -3.43 -5.27
N ARG A 137 1.50 -2.44 -5.16
CA ARG A 137 2.60 -2.19 -6.09
C ARG A 137 3.80 -3.12 -5.91
N ARG A 138 3.89 -3.86 -4.81
CA ARG A 138 4.96 -4.86 -4.63
C ARG A 138 4.84 -5.98 -5.66
N ASN A 139 5.93 -6.67 -5.96
CA ASN A 139 5.90 -7.90 -6.76
C ASN A 139 5.81 -9.14 -5.88
N HIS A 140 6.62 -9.17 -4.83
CA HIS A 140 6.81 -10.35 -3.98
C HIS A 140 6.63 -9.96 -2.52
N VAL A 141 5.72 -10.64 -1.83
CA VAL A 141 5.51 -10.48 -0.39
C VAL A 141 5.47 -11.89 0.21
N LYS A 142 6.59 -12.33 0.78
CA LYS A 142 6.74 -13.66 1.39
C LYS A 142 6.72 -13.59 2.91
N THR A 143 7.34 -12.56 3.48
CA THR A 143 7.48 -12.38 4.92
C THR A 143 6.97 -11.01 5.34
N ILE A 144 6.02 -10.99 6.27
CA ILE A 144 5.52 -9.79 6.92
C ILE A 144 6.04 -9.80 8.35
N THR A 145 6.64 -8.70 8.80
CA THR A 145 7.01 -8.48 10.20
C THR A 145 6.21 -7.29 10.73
N VAL A 146 5.52 -7.45 11.84
CA VAL A 146 4.70 -6.40 12.45
C VAL A 146 5.11 -6.16 13.89
N PHE A 147 5.30 -4.89 14.25
CA PHE A 147 5.48 -4.45 15.63
C PHE A 147 4.13 -4.02 16.20
N GLY A 148 3.78 -4.59 17.34
CA GLY A 148 2.50 -4.38 18.01
C GLY A 148 1.50 -5.50 17.77
N SER A 149 0.48 -5.56 18.63
CA SER A 149 -0.56 -6.60 18.65
C SER A 149 -1.99 -6.04 18.70
N GLY A 150 -2.14 -4.73 18.44
CA GLY A 150 -3.44 -4.03 18.45
C GLY A 150 -4.20 -4.11 17.12
N MET A 151 -5.28 -3.32 17.02
CA MET A 151 -6.14 -3.27 15.82
C MET A 151 -5.41 -2.82 14.56
N GLN A 152 -4.46 -1.88 14.69
CA GLN A 152 -3.63 -1.45 13.56
C GLN A 152 -2.81 -2.63 13.01
N ALA A 153 -2.11 -3.37 13.88
CA ALA A 153 -1.35 -4.56 13.47
C ALA A 153 -2.24 -5.62 12.80
N TYR A 154 -3.42 -5.89 13.38
CA TYR A 154 -4.39 -6.83 12.83
C TYR A 154 -4.82 -6.44 11.40
N TRP A 155 -5.30 -5.22 11.19
CA TRP A 155 -5.83 -4.80 9.89
C TRP A 155 -4.74 -4.70 8.82
N HIS A 156 -3.55 -4.20 9.15
CA HIS A 156 -2.44 -4.16 8.19
C HIS A 156 -2.06 -5.55 7.70
N VAL A 157 -1.95 -6.53 8.61
CA VAL A 157 -1.67 -7.92 8.24
C VAL A 157 -2.85 -8.54 7.50
N ARG A 158 -4.09 -8.34 7.98
CA ARG A 158 -5.32 -8.88 7.35
C ARG A 158 -5.44 -8.44 5.90
N LEU A 159 -5.32 -7.15 5.61
CA LEU A 159 -5.45 -6.63 4.23
C LEU A 159 -4.30 -7.09 3.34
N ALA A 160 -3.07 -7.18 3.88
CA ALA A 160 -1.94 -7.74 3.15
C ALA A 160 -2.16 -9.22 2.79
N LEU A 161 -2.78 -10.01 3.67
CA LEU A 161 -3.14 -11.40 3.41
C LEU A 161 -4.30 -11.54 2.42
N MET A 162 -5.32 -10.67 2.46
CA MET A 162 -6.38 -10.66 1.45
C MET A 162 -5.82 -10.40 0.05
N MET A 163 -4.89 -9.44 -0.05
CA MET A 163 -4.34 -8.99 -1.33
C MET A 163 -3.21 -9.91 -1.83
N ARG A 164 -2.35 -10.43 -0.94
CA ARG A 164 -1.10 -11.14 -1.29
C ARG A 164 -0.96 -12.52 -0.65
N GLY A 165 -2.03 -13.08 -0.10
CA GLY A 165 -1.99 -14.31 0.69
C GLY A 165 -1.25 -15.46 0.01
N LYS A 166 -1.50 -15.68 -1.29
CA LYS A 166 -0.84 -16.69 -2.14
C LYS A 166 0.69 -16.72 -2.02
N THR A 167 1.33 -15.56 -1.87
CA THR A 167 2.79 -15.45 -1.77
C THR A 167 3.30 -15.42 -0.33
N VAL A 168 2.47 -15.01 0.63
CA VAL A 168 2.86 -14.89 2.04
C VAL A 168 3.07 -16.27 2.65
N LYS A 169 4.21 -16.46 3.32
CA LYS A 169 4.60 -17.71 4.00
C LYS A 169 4.84 -17.50 5.49
N HIS A 170 5.25 -16.30 5.90
CA HIS A 170 5.57 -15.99 7.29
C HIS A 170 4.97 -14.65 7.72
N VAL A 171 4.34 -14.64 8.88
CA VAL A 171 3.91 -13.44 9.59
C VAL A 171 4.55 -13.45 10.98
N ASN A 172 5.46 -12.51 11.23
CA ASN A 172 6.18 -12.40 12.50
C ASN A 172 5.63 -11.22 13.29
N ILE A 173 5.09 -11.46 14.47
CA ILE A 173 4.54 -10.43 15.35
C ILE A 173 5.55 -10.17 16.47
N ILE A 174 6.07 -8.95 16.55
CA ILE A 174 7.00 -8.52 17.60
C ILE A 174 6.23 -7.64 18.57
N ASN A 175 6.16 -8.03 19.84
CA ASN A 175 5.44 -7.27 20.86
C ASN A 175 6.35 -7.01 22.07
N HIS A 176 6.22 -5.83 22.68
CA HIS A 176 7.10 -5.43 23.80
C HIS A 176 6.94 -6.33 25.04
N ARG A 177 5.79 -6.98 25.23
CA ARG A 177 5.53 -7.94 26.30
C ARG A 177 4.65 -9.08 25.80
N PHE A 178 4.73 -10.25 26.43
CA PHE A 178 3.68 -11.24 26.26
C PHE A 178 2.47 -10.76 27.07
N SER A 179 1.41 -10.37 26.38
CA SER A 179 0.20 -9.81 26.95
C SER A 179 -1.01 -10.52 26.34
N ASP A 180 -2.17 -10.40 26.98
CA ASP A 180 -3.42 -10.90 26.41
C ASP A 180 -3.66 -10.38 24.98
N SER A 181 -3.23 -9.15 24.67
CA SER A 181 -3.32 -8.59 23.32
C SER A 181 -2.51 -9.39 22.28
N ALA A 182 -1.32 -9.87 22.65
CA ALA A 182 -0.49 -10.71 21.79
C ALA A 182 -1.18 -12.06 21.49
N GLY A 183 -1.83 -12.66 22.49
CA GLY A 183 -2.65 -13.86 22.27
C GLY A 183 -3.89 -13.57 21.43
N ARG A 184 -4.56 -12.43 21.64
CA ARG A 184 -5.79 -12.04 20.92
C ARG A 184 -5.55 -11.85 19.43
N ILE A 185 -4.45 -11.23 18.99
CA ILE A 185 -4.18 -11.06 17.55
C ILE A 185 -3.99 -12.40 16.85
N LEU A 186 -3.28 -13.37 17.45
CA LEU A 186 -3.19 -14.72 16.89
C LEU A 186 -4.56 -15.40 16.87
N LYS A 187 -5.33 -15.30 17.96
CA LYS A 187 -6.67 -15.85 18.02
C LYS A 187 -7.55 -15.33 16.88
N LYS A 188 -7.49 -14.03 16.57
CA LYS A 188 -8.21 -13.43 15.43
C LYS A 188 -7.88 -14.10 14.10
N PHE A 189 -6.60 -14.36 13.81
CA PHE A 189 -6.22 -15.08 12.58
C PHE A 189 -6.57 -16.58 12.62
N THR A 190 -6.49 -17.21 13.79
CA THR A 190 -6.81 -18.63 13.97
C THR A 190 -8.29 -18.90 13.71
N ILE A 191 -9.19 -18.05 14.23
CA ILE A 191 -10.65 -18.23 14.10
C ILE A 191 -11.20 -17.93 12.71
N ILE A 192 -10.41 -17.31 11.81
CA ILE A 192 -10.84 -17.12 10.42
C ILE A 192 -11.13 -18.51 9.79
N PRO A 193 -12.32 -18.71 9.20
CA PRO A 193 -12.71 -19.97 8.55
C PRO A 193 -11.68 -20.47 7.53
N HIS A 194 -11.50 -21.80 7.47
CA HIS A 194 -10.46 -22.40 6.63
C HIS A 194 -10.68 -22.14 5.14
N ASP A 195 -11.93 -22.16 4.67
CA ASP A 195 -12.33 -21.84 3.30
C ASP A 195 -11.93 -20.40 2.90
N ILE A 196 -12.03 -19.44 3.82
CA ILE A 196 -11.55 -18.07 3.59
C ILE A 196 -10.02 -18.05 3.44
N LYS A 197 -9.29 -18.80 4.27
CA LYS A 197 -7.82 -18.89 4.19
C LYS A 197 -7.36 -19.47 2.85
N VAL A 198 -8.05 -20.51 2.37
CA VAL A 198 -7.80 -21.15 1.07
C VAL A 198 -8.11 -20.21 -0.08
N ARG A 199 -9.28 -19.54 -0.03
CA ARG A 199 -9.70 -18.56 -1.05
C ARG A 199 -8.68 -17.43 -1.19
N GLU A 200 -8.15 -16.94 -0.08
CA GLU A 200 -7.16 -15.86 -0.05
C GLU A 200 -5.71 -16.38 -0.22
N GLY A 201 -5.50 -17.70 -0.15
CA GLY A 201 -4.25 -18.39 -0.47
C GLY A 201 -3.18 -18.37 0.62
N TRP A 202 -3.55 -18.16 1.89
CA TRP A 202 -2.63 -18.09 3.01
C TRP A 202 -2.84 -19.20 4.06
N GLU A 203 -3.56 -20.26 3.74
CA GLU A 203 -3.80 -21.40 4.63
C GLU A 203 -2.50 -22.05 5.15
N GLY A 204 -1.42 -21.99 4.38
CA GLY A 204 -0.09 -22.49 4.76
C GLY A 204 0.83 -21.45 5.43
N ALA A 205 0.37 -20.22 5.66
CA ALA A 205 1.19 -19.17 6.26
C ALA A 205 1.44 -19.45 7.75
N LYS A 206 2.70 -19.32 8.18
CA LYS A 206 3.10 -19.53 9.58
C LYS A 206 3.12 -18.20 10.33
N PHE A 207 2.44 -18.18 11.47
CA PHE A 207 2.45 -17.04 12.39
C PHE A 207 3.40 -17.31 13.56
N SER A 208 4.23 -16.33 13.89
CA SER A 208 5.13 -16.36 15.04
C SER A 208 4.91 -15.14 15.93
N ILE A 209 5.13 -15.28 17.23
CA ILE A 209 5.24 -14.16 18.17
C ILE A 209 6.65 -14.14 18.74
N LEU A 210 7.23 -12.95 18.81
CA LEU A 210 8.49 -12.68 19.48
C LEU A 210 8.29 -11.58 20.53
N THR A 211 8.74 -11.84 21.75
CA THR A 211 8.76 -10.86 22.85
C THR A 211 10.14 -10.81 23.49
N PRO A 212 10.53 -9.71 24.17
CA PRO A 212 11.84 -9.57 24.80
C PRO A 212 12.21 -10.68 25.81
N THR A 213 11.22 -11.42 26.30
CA THR A 213 11.39 -12.57 27.21
C THR A 213 11.92 -13.83 26.53
N PHE A 214 11.93 -13.91 25.20
CA PHE A 214 12.47 -15.07 24.49
C PHE A 214 14.00 -15.07 24.52
N HIS A 215 14.58 -16.27 24.67
CA HIS A 215 16.01 -16.45 24.45
C HIS A 215 16.41 -16.01 23.04
N GLU A 216 17.56 -15.34 22.93
CA GLU A 216 18.08 -14.80 21.66
C GLU A 216 17.15 -13.78 20.97
N PHE A 217 16.33 -13.04 21.74
CA PHE A 217 15.40 -12.03 21.22
C PHE A 217 16.05 -11.11 20.18
N GLU A 218 17.20 -10.50 20.49
CA GLU A 218 17.89 -9.57 19.59
C GLU A 218 18.30 -10.24 18.27
N ARG A 219 18.75 -11.49 18.33
CA ARG A 219 19.13 -12.27 17.14
C ARG A 219 17.91 -12.54 16.27
N LEU A 220 16.82 -13.01 16.86
CA LEU A 220 15.56 -13.33 16.17
C LEU A 220 14.89 -12.07 15.63
N GLN A 221 14.88 -10.97 16.38
CA GLN A 221 14.35 -9.68 15.96
C GLN A 221 15.07 -9.20 14.70
N LYS A 222 16.40 -9.22 14.72
CA LYS A 222 17.24 -8.88 13.56
C LYS A 222 16.97 -9.79 12.36
N GLU A 223 16.79 -11.09 12.59
CA GLU A 223 16.45 -12.06 11.55
C GLU A 223 15.08 -11.75 10.91
N TYR A 224 14.06 -11.51 11.73
CA TYR A 224 12.70 -11.21 11.28
C TYR A 224 12.61 -9.88 10.52
N ILE A 225 13.30 -8.84 10.99
CA ILE A 225 13.38 -7.55 10.30
C ILE A 225 14.08 -7.71 8.94
N ARG A 226 15.20 -8.45 8.89
CA ARG A 226 15.94 -8.65 7.64
C ARG A 226 15.20 -9.53 6.64
N ALA A 227 14.47 -10.55 7.11
CA ALA A 227 13.70 -11.43 6.24
C ALA A 227 12.46 -10.73 5.64
N ALA A 228 11.90 -9.73 6.33
CA ALA A 228 10.68 -9.04 5.93
C ALA A 228 10.74 -8.45 4.51
N ASP A 229 9.65 -8.63 3.76
CA ASP A 229 9.31 -7.83 2.58
C ASP A 229 8.52 -6.57 2.98
N ILE A 230 7.68 -6.72 4.01
CA ILE A 230 6.91 -5.63 4.61
C ILE A 230 7.15 -5.60 6.12
N ILE A 231 7.44 -4.41 6.63
CA ILE A 231 7.54 -4.12 8.06
C ILE A 231 6.40 -3.17 8.42
N TYR A 232 5.51 -3.58 9.31
CA TYR A 232 4.48 -2.73 9.88
C TYR A 232 4.89 -2.29 11.29
N CYS A 233 4.90 -1.00 11.54
CA CYS A 233 5.11 -0.41 12.86
C CYS A 233 3.77 0.18 13.32
N CYS A 234 3.17 -0.48 14.32
CA CYS A 234 1.80 -0.22 14.77
C CYS A 234 1.72 0.00 16.28
N THR A 235 2.70 0.70 16.84
CA THR A 235 2.88 0.95 18.27
C THR A 235 2.96 2.46 18.57
N PRO A 236 2.33 2.95 19.65
CA PRO A 236 2.51 4.33 20.10
C PRO A 236 3.85 4.51 20.84
N SER A 237 4.95 4.10 20.20
CA SER A 237 6.28 4.10 20.81
C SER A 237 6.85 5.52 20.91
N GLN A 238 7.60 5.79 21.99
CA GLN A 238 8.39 7.03 22.16
C GLN A 238 9.88 6.82 21.83
N GLN A 239 10.24 5.59 21.48
CA GLN A 239 11.60 5.15 21.18
C GLN A 239 11.61 4.28 19.92
N GLU A 240 12.73 4.31 19.21
CA GLU A 240 12.94 3.51 18.01
C GLU A 240 12.70 2.01 18.29
N LEU A 241 11.98 1.33 17.41
CA LEU A 241 11.57 -0.07 17.63
C LEU A 241 12.70 -1.09 17.42
N PHE A 242 13.75 -0.70 16.72
CA PHE A 242 14.89 -1.54 16.39
C PHE A 242 16.10 -0.67 16.04
N ASP A 243 17.31 -1.20 16.16
CA ASP A 243 18.52 -0.45 15.83
C ASP A 243 18.66 -0.22 14.31
N ALA A 244 19.01 1.01 13.90
CA ALA A 244 19.15 1.39 12.50
C ALA A 244 20.11 0.47 11.72
N SER A 245 21.19 -0.01 12.36
CA SER A 245 22.21 -0.85 11.71
C SER A 245 21.66 -2.18 11.19
N ILE A 246 20.51 -2.64 11.68
CA ILE A 246 19.86 -3.87 11.19
C ILE A 246 19.53 -3.75 9.69
N LEU A 247 19.11 -2.56 9.25
CA LEU A 247 18.70 -2.26 7.88
C LEU A 247 19.72 -1.38 7.12
N THR A 248 20.54 -0.58 7.81
CA THR A 248 21.47 0.35 7.13
C THR A 248 22.82 -0.28 6.76
N ASN A 249 23.20 -1.41 7.38
CA ASN A 249 24.44 -2.11 7.00
C ASN A 249 24.33 -2.84 5.66
N ARG A 250 25.47 -3.30 5.14
CA ARG A 250 25.58 -3.95 3.82
C ARG A 250 24.60 -5.12 3.64
N GLU A 251 24.39 -5.93 4.67
CA GLU A 251 23.46 -7.06 4.64
C GLU A 251 22.00 -6.61 4.65
N GLY A 252 21.65 -5.63 5.50
CA GLY A 252 20.32 -5.04 5.57
C GLY A 252 19.87 -4.41 4.25
N ARG A 253 20.80 -3.75 3.55
CA ARG A 253 20.57 -3.05 2.28
C ARG A 253 20.38 -3.96 1.06
N LYS A 254 20.59 -5.28 1.17
CA LYS A 254 20.47 -6.20 0.01
C LYS A 254 19.05 -6.33 -0.55
N LYS A 255 18.03 -5.94 0.23
CA LYS A 255 16.63 -6.15 -0.10
C LYS A 255 15.86 -4.84 0.08
N GLY A 256 15.12 -4.43 -0.95
CA GLY A 256 14.14 -3.36 -0.82
C GLY A 256 12.92 -3.85 -0.03
N ARG A 257 12.38 -2.99 0.84
CA ARG A 257 11.26 -3.33 1.74
C ARG A 257 10.23 -2.22 1.76
N LEU A 258 8.97 -2.57 2.00
CA LEU A 258 7.96 -1.60 2.40
C LEU A 258 7.97 -1.50 3.93
N ILE A 259 8.19 -0.31 4.46
CA ILE A 259 8.22 -0.06 5.90
C ILE A 259 7.09 0.94 6.19
N VAL A 260 6.07 0.52 6.91
CA VAL A 260 4.87 1.32 7.17
C VAL A 260 4.85 1.67 8.65
N ALA A 261 4.91 2.95 8.98
CA ALA A 261 4.89 3.45 10.35
C ALA A 261 3.63 4.30 10.60
N VAL A 262 2.73 3.75 11.40
CA VAL A 262 1.37 4.28 11.63
C VAL A 262 1.04 4.44 13.12
N GLY A 263 1.87 3.89 14.00
CA GLY A 263 1.66 3.93 15.45
C GLY A 263 2.11 5.23 16.10
N SER A 264 3.16 5.88 15.58
CA SER A 264 3.62 7.21 16.02
C SER A 264 2.81 8.34 15.36
N TYR A 265 2.10 9.16 16.13
CA TYR A 265 1.25 10.23 15.59
C TYR A 265 1.35 11.56 16.38
N THR A 266 2.35 11.67 17.24
CA THR A 266 2.68 12.93 17.92
C THR A 266 4.18 13.23 17.76
N PRO A 267 4.61 14.50 17.92
CA PRO A 267 6.02 14.86 17.75
C PRO A 267 6.99 14.11 18.69
N GLN A 268 6.51 13.63 19.82
CA GLN A 268 7.30 12.89 20.82
C GLN A 268 7.37 11.38 20.53
N MET A 269 6.43 10.86 19.73
CA MET A 269 6.41 9.44 19.35
C MET A 269 7.36 9.15 18.20
N ARG A 270 8.04 8.01 18.26
CA ARG A 270 8.98 7.54 17.26
C ARG A 270 8.90 6.02 17.17
N GLU A 271 8.72 5.51 15.96
CA GLU A 271 8.79 4.07 15.69
C GLU A 271 10.04 3.72 14.88
N LEU A 272 10.37 4.56 13.89
CA LEU A 272 11.47 4.32 12.96
C LEU A 272 12.77 4.96 13.43
N PRO A 273 13.92 4.32 13.15
CA PRO A 273 15.22 4.88 13.48
C PRO A 273 15.60 6.07 12.60
N GLU A 274 16.21 7.10 13.19
CA GLU A 274 16.67 8.29 12.45
C GLU A 274 17.64 7.91 11.31
N GLY A 275 18.61 7.03 11.61
CA GLY A 275 19.61 6.60 10.63
C GLY A 275 19.00 5.85 9.43
N LEU A 276 17.83 5.24 9.58
CA LEU A 276 17.10 4.63 8.47
C LEU A 276 16.49 5.72 7.56
N LEU A 277 15.83 6.72 8.13
CA LEU A 277 15.20 7.81 7.36
C LEU A 277 16.24 8.64 6.60
N GLN A 278 17.37 8.93 7.24
CA GLN A 278 18.50 9.60 6.60
C GLN A 278 19.07 8.78 5.45
N LEU A 279 19.23 7.46 5.61
CA LEU A 279 19.70 6.59 4.52
C LEU A 279 18.73 6.58 3.33
N VAL A 280 17.43 6.48 3.60
CA VAL A 280 16.39 6.47 2.56
C VAL A 280 16.38 7.77 1.77
N THR A 281 16.69 8.89 2.41
CA THR A 281 16.65 10.22 1.77
C THR A 281 18.01 10.71 1.24
N LYS A 282 19.07 9.90 1.33
CA LYS A 282 20.37 10.23 0.75
C LYS A 282 20.24 10.42 -0.76
N PRO A 283 20.73 11.56 -1.31
CA PRO A 283 20.75 11.78 -2.75
C PRO A 283 21.43 10.62 -3.45
N ARG A 284 20.83 10.14 -4.55
CA ARG A 284 21.47 9.17 -5.43
C ARG A 284 22.74 9.77 -5.99
N GLU A 285 23.90 9.30 -5.54
CA GLU A 285 25.15 9.64 -6.21
C GLU A 285 25.08 9.10 -7.63
N LYS A 286 25.07 10.01 -8.61
CA LYS A 286 25.20 9.68 -10.04
C LYS A 286 26.65 9.27 -10.31
N GLY A 287 27.08 8.13 -9.79
CA GLY A 287 28.44 7.66 -9.93
C GLY A 287 28.51 6.16 -9.73
N HIS A 288 28.92 5.45 -10.78
CA HIS A 288 29.19 4.00 -10.80
C HIS A 288 27.97 3.09 -10.88
N ARG A 289 27.63 2.69 -12.12
CA ARG A 289 26.95 1.43 -12.40
C ARG A 289 27.80 0.29 -11.85
N HIS A 290 27.64 -0.05 -10.58
CA HIS A 290 28.18 -1.31 -10.07
C HIS A 290 27.32 -2.44 -10.64
N PHE A 291 27.94 -3.29 -11.46
CA PHE A 291 27.39 -4.53 -12.03
C PHE A 291 27.17 -5.62 -10.96
N HIS A 292 26.81 -5.23 -9.74
CA HIS A 292 26.43 -6.15 -8.68
C HIS A 292 24.95 -5.96 -8.38
N LYS A 293 24.26 -7.09 -8.22
CA LYS A 293 22.83 -7.27 -7.95
C LYS A 293 22.43 -6.74 -6.56
N HIS A 294 22.70 -5.46 -6.32
CA HIS A 294 22.38 -4.73 -5.09
C HIS A 294 21.12 -3.91 -5.33
N ALA A 295 20.33 -3.67 -4.27
CA ALA A 295 19.30 -2.65 -4.35
C ALA A 295 19.98 -1.29 -4.60
N ASP A 296 19.46 -0.50 -5.54
CA ASP A 296 19.94 0.85 -5.80
C ASP A 296 20.04 1.65 -4.48
N GLU A 297 21.12 2.40 -4.28
CA GLU A 297 21.23 3.28 -3.13
C GLU A 297 20.13 4.37 -3.16
N GLY A 298 19.57 4.68 -1.99
CA GLY A 298 18.47 5.62 -1.82
C GLY A 298 17.06 4.98 -1.84
N GLY A 299 16.09 5.71 -1.32
CA GLY A 299 14.69 5.33 -1.33
C GLY A 299 13.74 6.53 -1.36
N VAL A 300 12.49 6.33 -0.94
CA VAL A 300 11.48 7.39 -0.82
C VAL A 300 10.75 7.25 0.50
N ILE A 301 10.45 8.39 1.09
CA ILE A 301 9.53 8.50 2.19
C ILE A 301 8.20 9.02 1.64
N VAL A 302 7.19 8.18 1.75
CA VAL A 302 5.80 8.47 1.40
C VAL A 302 5.07 8.92 2.66
N VAL A 303 4.22 9.93 2.54
CA VAL A 303 3.41 10.45 3.65
C VAL A 303 1.95 10.60 3.25
N ASP A 304 1.05 10.69 4.23
CA ASP A 304 -0.37 11.00 3.96
C ASP A 304 -0.50 12.39 3.36
N THR A 305 0.06 13.37 4.08
CA THR A 305 0.16 14.78 3.71
C THR A 305 1.51 15.32 4.16
N LEU A 306 2.08 16.25 3.40
CA LEU A 306 3.33 16.90 3.78
C LEU A 306 3.21 17.65 5.12
N GLU A 307 2.16 18.45 5.24
CA GLU A 307 1.91 19.28 6.42
C GLU A 307 1.76 18.44 7.70
N GLY A 308 0.97 17.36 7.65
CA GLY A 308 0.76 16.48 8.79
C GLY A 308 2.05 15.77 9.20
N ALA A 309 2.84 15.27 8.24
CA ALA A 309 4.10 14.62 8.54
C ALA A 309 5.12 15.57 9.18
N LEU A 310 5.24 16.79 8.68
CA LEU A 310 6.19 17.78 9.19
C LEU A 310 5.78 18.35 10.57
N THR A 311 4.50 18.26 10.92
CA THR A 311 3.97 18.80 12.18
C THR A 311 3.83 17.74 13.26
N GLU A 312 3.44 16.51 12.90
CA GLU A 312 3.04 15.47 13.85
C GLU A 312 3.94 14.22 13.84
N ALA A 313 4.66 13.91 12.76
CA ALA A 313 5.46 12.70 12.70
C ALA A 313 6.82 12.89 13.39
N GLY A 314 6.91 12.53 14.66
CA GLY A 314 8.12 12.72 15.48
C GLY A 314 9.41 12.20 14.84
N GLU A 315 9.37 11.04 14.18
CA GLU A 315 10.54 10.48 13.48
C GLU A 315 11.01 11.31 12.27
N ILE A 316 10.10 11.93 11.52
CA ILE A 316 10.43 12.84 10.40
C ILE A 316 11.05 14.13 10.93
N ILE A 317 10.44 14.69 11.99
CA ILE A 317 10.87 15.92 12.65
C ILE A 317 12.27 15.75 13.25
N HIS A 318 12.50 14.68 14.00
CA HIS A 318 13.78 14.41 14.65
C HIS A 318 14.89 14.12 13.64
N ALA A 319 14.59 13.35 12.58
CA ALA A 319 15.55 13.06 11.53
C ALA A 319 15.83 14.25 10.59
N LYS A 320 15.13 15.39 10.79
CA LYS A 320 15.27 16.63 10.01
C LYS A 320 15.09 16.41 8.51
N ILE A 321 14.11 15.60 8.15
CA ILE A 321 13.79 15.34 6.75
C ILE A 321 13.08 16.56 6.16
N ALA A 322 13.61 17.09 5.05
CA ALA A 322 13.05 18.25 4.38
C ALA A 322 11.79 17.88 3.56
N PRO A 323 10.85 18.81 3.35
CA PRO A 323 9.64 18.56 2.54
C PRO A 323 9.94 18.02 1.14
N THR A 324 11.02 18.51 0.51
CA THR A 324 11.51 18.07 -0.82
C THR A 324 11.98 16.62 -0.89
N GLN A 325 12.12 15.95 0.26
CA GLN A 325 12.54 14.54 0.38
C GLN A 325 11.35 13.62 0.69
N LEU A 326 10.15 14.18 0.81
CA LEU A 326 8.90 13.48 1.06
C LEU A 326 8.06 13.49 -0.23
N VAL A 327 7.20 12.48 -0.37
CA VAL A 327 6.23 12.39 -1.47
C VAL A 327 4.87 12.05 -0.86
N GLU A 328 3.82 12.73 -1.28
CA GLU A 328 2.47 12.38 -0.81
C GLU A 328 1.99 11.09 -1.46
N LEU A 329 1.25 10.28 -0.70
CA LEU A 329 0.69 9.03 -1.19
C LEU A 329 -0.22 9.27 -2.41
N GLY A 330 -0.99 10.36 -2.41
CA GLY A 330 -1.87 10.74 -3.52
C GLY A 330 -1.16 10.96 -4.85
N GLU A 331 0.05 11.53 -4.83
CA GLU A 331 0.86 11.72 -6.04
C GLU A 331 1.33 10.39 -6.64
N LEU A 332 1.63 9.39 -5.80
CA LEU A 332 2.15 8.09 -6.24
C LEU A 332 1.08 7.17 -6.84
N VAL A 333 -0.19 7.36 -6.46
CA VAL A 333 -1.31 6.56 -6.98
C VAL A 333 -1.45 6.70 -8.51
N MET A 334 -1.03 7.83 -9.09
CA MET A 334 -1.10 8.10 -10.54
C MET A 334 -0.26 7.18 -11.43
N LEU A 335 0.87 6.65 -10.92
CA LEU A 335 1.80 5.84 -11.72
C LEU A 335 1.20 4.49 -12.18
N HIS A 336 -0.03 4.19 -11.77
CA HIS A 336 -0.78 3.05 -12.27
C HIS A 336 -1.66 3.38 -13.47
N ARG A 337 -2.33 4.54 -13.49
CA ARG A 337 -3.24 4.92 -14.58
C ARG A 337 -2.49 5.07 -15.89
N MET A 338 -1.35 5.77 -15.89
CA MET A 338 -0.55 5.96 -17.10
C MET A 338 0.00 4.63 -17.66
N ALA A 339 0.34 3.66 -16.80
CA ALA A 339 0.87 2.36 -17.26
C ALA A 339 -0.23 1.40 -17.74
N VAL A 340 -1.44 1.50 -17.18
CA VAL A 340 -2.59 0.66 -17.58
C VAL A 340 -3.26 1.22 -18.83
N ASP A 341 -3.50 2.53 -18.90
CA ASP A 341 -4.06 3.21 -20.08
C ASP A 341 -3.14 3.07 -21.30
N GLU A 342 -1.80 3.06 -21.10
CA GLU A 342 -0.85 2.76 -22.18
C GLU A 342 -0.89 1.29 -22.62
N SER A 343 -1.10 0.33 -21.70
CA SER A 343 -1.23 -1.09 -22.07
C SER A 343 -2.55 -1.42 -22.79
N GLU A 344 -3.63 -0.71 -22.47
CA GLU A 344 -4.93 -0.83 -23.14
C GLU A 344 -4.95 -0.10 -24.50
N SER A 345 -4.22 1.01 -24.63
CA SER A 345 -4.02 1.69 -25.94
C SER A 345 -3.05 0.94 -26.86
N GLU A 346 -1.96 0.38 -26.33
CA GLU A 346 -1.05 -0.46 -27.14
C GLU A 346 -1.72 -1.78 -27.59
N SER A 347 -2.58 -2.39 -26.76
CA SER A 347 -3.31 -3.61 -27.16
C SER A 347 -4.43 -3.34 -28.17
N SER A 348 -5.05 -2.15 -28.15
CA SER A 348 -6.01 -1.73 -29.16
C SER A 348 -5.35 -1.29 -30.48
N ASP A 349 -4.14 -0.72 -30.44
CA ASP A 349 -3.35 -0.42 -31.65
C ASP A 349 -2.83 -1.68 -32.36
N VAL A 350 -2.51 -2.75 -31.62
CA VAL A 350 -2.13 -4.05 -32.22
C VAL A 350 -3.34 -4.74 -32.89
N MET A 351 -4.55 -4.53 -32.38
CA MET A 351 -5.80 -5.01 -33.04
C MET A 351 -6.22 -4.14 -34.23
N SER A 352 -5.88 -2.84 -34.26
CA SER A 352 -6.15 -1.95 -35.41
C SER A 352 -5.14 -2.15 -36.56
N GLN A 353 -3.89 -2.52 -36.25
CA GLN A 353 -2.87 -2.84 -37.25
C GLN A 353 -3.04 -4.23 -37.90
N THR A 354 -3.72 -5.16 -37.22
CA THR A 354 -4.04 -6.49 -37.78
C THR A 354 -5.30 -6.49 -38.64
N SER A 355 -6.20 -5.52 -38.45
CA SER A 355 -7.42 -5.34 -39.26
C SER A 355 -7.21 -4.47 -40.51
N SER A 356 -6.21 -3.57 -40.50
CA SER A 356 -5.85 -2.74 -41.67
C SER A 356 -4.98 -3.44 -42.72
N ALA A 357 -4.45 -4.64 -42.43
CA ALA A 357 -3.66 -5.44 -43.37
C ALA A 357 -4.50 -6.39 -44.24
N PHE A 358 -5.83 -6.42 -44.09
CA PHE A 358 -6.72 -7.33 -44.82
C PHE A 358 -7.80 -6.65 -45.68
N SER A 359 -7.77 -5.32 -45.85
CA SER A 359 -8.80 -4.59 -46.62
C SER A 359 -8.37 -4.08 -48.00
N ASP A 360 -7.14 -4.29 -48.43
CA ASP A 360 -6.73 -3.96 -49.81
C ASP A 360 -6.50 -5.24 -50.62
N LEU A 361 -7.54 -5.71 -51.30
CA LEU A 361 -7.50 -6.49 -52.54
C LEU A 361 -8.93 -6.66 -53.07
N ASP A 362 -9.35 -5.74 -53.94
CA ASP A 362 -10.63 -5.82 -54.64
C ASP A 362 -10.46 -6.19 -56.13
N MET A 363 -11.35 -7.10 -56.56
CA MET A 363 -11.93 -7.37 -57.89
C MET A 363 -11.07 -7.65 -59.15
N SER A 364 -11.24 -8.84 -59.77
CA SER A 364 -12.36 -9.10 -60.74
C SER A 364 -12.26 -10.43 -61.53
N GLU A 365 -13.41 -11.12 -61.57
CA GLU A 365 -14.03 -12.01 -62.59
C GLU A 365 -13.32 -13.22 -63.26
N ARG A 366 -13.82 -14.44 -62.98
CA ARG A 366 -14.63 -15.33 -63.88
C ARG A 366 -14.71 -16.77 -63.34
N ALA A 367 -15.91 -17.37 -63.37
CA ALA A 367 -16.20 -18.78 -63.04
C ALA A 367 -16.18 -19.68 -64.31
N PRO A 368 -16.47 -21.01 -64.25
CA PRO A 368 -16.23 -22.05 -63.23
C PRO A 368 -15.56 -23.34 -63.81
N SER A 369 -15.08 -24.29 -62.99
CA SER A 369 -15.18 -25.76 -63.26
C SER A 369 -14.64 -26.69 -62.13
N MET A 370 -15.56 -27.54 -61.67
CA MET A 370 -15.55 -28.97 -61.26
C MET A 370 -14.27 -29.78 -60.90
N SER A 371 -14.49 -30.69 -59.92
CA SER A 371 -13.95 -32.07 -59.70
C SER A 371 -12.54 -32.25 -59.09
N MET A 372 -12.40 -32.88 -57.89
CA MET A 372 -12.18 -34.33 -57.59
C MET A 372 -10.87 -34.87 -58.19
N SER A 373 -10.00 -35.67 -57.57
CA SER A 373 -9.98 -36.48 -56.34
C SER A 373 -8.60 -37.18 -56.22
N THR A 374 -8.38 -37.90 -55.11
CA THR A 374 -7.46 -39.07 -54.90
C THR A 374 -5.93 -38.82 -54.94
N ALA A 375 -5.21 -39.05 -53.82
CA ALA A 375 -4.65 -40.33 -53.35
C ALA A 375 -3.48 -40.80 -54.25
N SER A 376 -2.31 -41.25 -53.80
CA SER A 376 -1.90 -42.00 -52.61
C SER A 376 -0.36 -41.99 -52.55
N SER A 377 0.20 -42.17 -51.34
CA SER A 377 1.31 -43.10 -50.99
C SER A 377 2.66 -42.99 -51.76
N ASP A 378 3.85 -43.28 -51.25
CA ASP A 378 4.35 -44.15 -50.19
C ASP A 378 5.76 -43.69 -49.75
N VAL A 379 6.09 -44.01 -48.50
CA VAL A 379 7.42 -44.06 -47.83
C VAL A 379 8.12 -45.35 -48.36
N PRO A 380 9.47 -45.56 -48.40
CA PRO A 380 10.33 -45.38 -47.23
C PRO A 380 11.86 -45.20 -47.39
N ALA A 381 12.48 -45.02 -46.21
CA ALA A 381 13.78 -45.53 -45.77
C ALA A 381 15.09 -44.79 -46.16
N SER A 382 15.65 -44.17 -45.12
CA SER A 382 17.07 -43.97 -44.81
C SER A 382 17.85 -45.32 -44.84
N PRO A 383 19.20 -45.36 -44.95
CA PRO A 383 20.12 -44.96 -43.85
C PRO A 383 21.53 -44.46 -44.25
N THR A 384 22.30 -44.14 -43.21
CA THR A 384 23.78 -44.12 -43.09
C THR A 384 24.52 -42.78 -43.21
N SER A 385 25.05 -42.34 -42.06
CA SER A 385 26.28 -41.56 -41.90
C SER A 385 27.47 -42.53 -41.83
N PRO A 386 28.73 -42.11 -42.14
CA PRO A 386 29.58 -41.60 -41.05
C PRO A 386 30.63 -40.51 -41.41
N MET A 387 30.82 -39.61 -40.44
CA MET A 387 32.06 -39.03 -39.87
C MET A 387 33.10 -38.21 -40.67
N SER A 388 33.51 -37.11 -39.99
CA SER A 388 34.82 -36.42 -39.94
C SER A 388 35.18 -35.43 -41.07
N ALA A 389 35.90 -34.32 -40.87
CA ALA A 389 36.24 -33.46 -39.73
C ALA A 389 36.90 -32.18 -40.30
N THR A 390 37.07 -31.17 -39.44
CA THR A 390 37.99 -30.01 -39.53
C THR A 390 37.70 -28.87 -40.53
N SER A 391 37.17 -27.78 -39.97
CA SER A 391 37.09 -26.44 -40.58
C SER A 391 38.15 -25.51 -39.96
N SER A 392 39.03 -24.97 -40.81
CA SER A 392 39.94 -23.87 -40.47
C SER A 392 39.31 -22.55 -40.91
N GLY A 393 38.92 -21.72 -39.93
CA GLY A 393 38.33 -20.42 -40.16
C GLY A 393 39.37 -19.35 -40.54
N THR A 394 39.06 -18.60 -41.60
CA THR A 394 39.68 -17.31 -41.91
C THR A 394 38.59 -16.23 -42.01
N ARG A 395 38.87 -15.11 -41.32
CA ARG A 395 38.18 -13.81 -41.27
C ARG A 395 37.85 -13.24 -42.66
N PRO A 396 36.85 -12.33 -42.84
CA PRO A 396 37.02 -10.95 -42.34
C PRO A 396 35.78 -10.11 -41.97
N SER A 397 36.13 -8.96 -41.36
CA SER A 397 35.46 -7.66 -41.42
C SER A 397 34.48 -7.27 -40.29
N PHE A 398 34.97 -6.33 -39.48
CA PHE A 398 34.26 -5.59 -38.45
C PHE A 398 33.40 -4.48 -39.09
N SER A 399 32.07 -4.51 -38.90
CA SER A 399 31.24 -3.30 -39.04
C SER A 399 31.07 -2.64 -37.68
N LYS A 400 31.65 -1.44 -37.53
CA LYS A 400 31.46 -0.54 -36.40
C LYS A 400 30.00 -0.11 -36.34
N HIS A 401 29.23 -0.59 -35.36
CA HIS A 401 27.97 0.05 -35.00
C HIS A 401 28.23 1.28 -34.14
N PHE A 402 27.87 2.42 -34.72
CA PHE A 402 27.84 3.76 -34.17
C PHE A 402 27.17 3.79 -32.78
N ARG A 403 27.89 4.30 -31.77
CA ARG A 403 27.28 4.81 -30.54
C ARG A 403 26.40 6.00 -30.94
N LYS A 404 25.07 5.83 -30.96
CA LYS A 404 24.17 7.00 -30.92
C LYS A 404 24.28 7.62 -29.52
N SER A 405 24.78 8.86 -29.51
CA SER A 405 24.75 9.78 -28.38
C SER A 405 23.33 9.85 -27.80
N SER A 406 23.22 9.68 -26.48
CA SER A 406 21.99 9.85 -25.71
C SER A 406 21.68 11.34 -25.50
N SER A 407 21.42 12.06 -26.58
CA SER A 407 21.10 13.49 -26.52
C SER A 407 20.04 13.83 -27.57
N ASN A 408 18.79 13.52 -27.22
CA ASN A 408 17.54 14.22 -27.60
C ASN A 408 16.34 13.27 -27.40
N LEU A 409 16.09 12.89 -26.15
CA LEU A 409 14.79 12.33 -25.77
C LEU A 409 13.80 13.49 -25.67
N SER A 410 12.59 13.30 -26.21
CA SER A 410 11.51 14.28 -26.04
C SER A 410 11.18 14.44 -24.54
N GLU A 411 10.59 15.56 -24.14
CA GLU A 411 10.16 15.73 -22.74
C GLU A 411 9.20 14.62 -22.29
N LYS A 412 8.37 14.13 -23.21
CA LYS A 412 7.47 12.99 -22.99
C LYS A 412 8.24 11.69 -22.72
N ASP A 413 9.32 11.41 -23.46
CA ASP A 413 10.15 10.22 -23.25
C ASP A 413 10.96 10.29 -21.95
N LYS A 414 11.43 11.49 -21.58
CA LYS A 414 12.13 11.71 -20.29
C LYS A 414 11.18 11.51 -19.11
N GLN A 415 9.93 11.97 -19.24
CA GLN A 415 8.89 11.79 -18.24
C GLN A 415 8.51 10.31 -18.10
N LYS A 416 8.27 9.61 -19.22
CA LYS A 416 7.99 8.16 -19.24
C LYS A 416 9.11 7.33 -18.60
N GLN A 417 10.38 7.65 -18.90
CA GLN A 417 11.52 6.97 -18.29
C GLN A 417 11.63 7.21 -16.78
N LYS A 418 11.25 8.41 -16.31
CA LYS A 418 11.21 8.75 -14.88
C LYS A 418 10.10 7.98 -14.17
N ASP A 419 8.92 7.88 -14.79
CA ASP A 419 7.75 7.18 -14.25
C ASP A 419 7.95 5.65 -14.20
N ASP A 420 8.60 5.08 -15.22
CA ASP A 420 9.06 3.69 -15.22
C ASP A 420 10.09 3.41 -14.12
N GLY A 421 11.02 4.34 -13.91
CA GLY A 421 12.00 4.27 -12.84
C GLY A 421 11.36 4.26 -11.46
N LEU A 422 10.39 5.15 -11.22
CA LEU A 422 9.65 5.24 -9.97
C LEU A 422 8.74 4.02 -9.74
N SER A 423 8.11 3.51 -10.79
CA SER A 423 7.28 2.30 -10.72
C SER A 423 8.08 1.05 -10.37
N ARG A 424 9.24 0.82 -11.02
CA ARG A 424 10.16 -0.27 -10.64
C ARG A 424 10.64 -0.12 -9.20
N TRP A 425 10.87 1.11 -8.79
CA TRP A 425 11.37 1.41 -7.46
C TRP A 425 10.31 1.19 -6.37
N LEU A 426 9.05 1.59 -6.55
CA LEU A 426 7.95 1.28 -5.62
C LEU A 426 7.75 -0.23 -5.45
N ARG A 427 8.05 -0.98 -6.51
CA ARG A 427 7.90 -2.43 -6.58
C ARG A 427 9.02 -3.16 -5.84
N ASP A 428 10.28 -2.80 -6.10
CA ASP A 428 11.47 -3.57 -5.69
C ASP A 428 12.38 -2.85 -4.68
N GLY A 429 12.21 -1.52 -4.49
CA GLY A 429 13.05 -0.65 -3.65
C GLY A 429 12.57 -0.49 -2.20
N THR A 430 13.29 0.31 -1.39
CA THR A 430 12.95 0.58 0.01
C THR A 430 12.01 1.77 0.16
N VAL A 431 10.72 1.51 0.37
CA VAL A 431 9.69 2.52 0.56
C VAL A 431 9.40 2.64 2.04
N VAL A 432 9.57 3.82 2.62
CA VAL A 432 9.05 4.13 3.95
C VAL A 432 7.73 4.86 3.78
N TYR A 433 6.66 4.41 4.41
CA TYR A 433 5.39 5.11 4.45
C TYR A 433 5.10 5.53 5.88
N LYS A 434 5.09 6.84 6.12
CA LYS A 434 4.80 7.43 7.41
C LYS A 434 3.40 8.05 7.37
N SER A 435 2.50 7.48 8.17
CA SER A 435 1.13 7.97 8.30
C SER A 435 0.91 8.58 9.67
N VAL A 436 0.24 9.73 9.70
CA VAL A 436 -0.31 10.37 10.92
C VAL A 436 -1.85 10.46 10.85
N GLY A 437 -2.41 10.12 9.69
CA GLY A 437 -3.83 10.15 9.39
C GLY A 437 -4.32 11.54 8.98
N VAL A 438 -5.18 11.58 7.97
CA VAL A 438 -5.91 12.77 7.54
C VAL A 438 -7.41 12.47 7.57
N GLY A 439 -8.23 13.46 7.97
CA GLY A 439 -9.68 13.30 8.10
C GLY A 439 -10.37 12.81 6.83
N LEU A 440 -9.80 13.15 5.66
CA LEU A 440 -10.25 12.69 4.35
C LEU A 440 -10.38 11.16 4.28
N MET A 441 -9.45 10.42 4.88
CA MET A 441 -9.49 8.96 4.87
C MET A 441 -10.70 8.42 5.65
N ASP A 442 -11.06 9.06 6.77
CA ASP A 442 -12.22 8.67 7.58
C ASP A 442 -13.53 9.01 6.83
N LEU A 443 -13.59 10.17 6.18
CA LEU A 443 -14.74 10.60 5.38
C LEU A 443 -15.01 9.66 4.21
N VAL A 444 -13.99 9.40 3.38
CA VAL A 444 -14.13 8.64 2.13
C VAL A 444 -14.45 7.18 2.42
N VAL A 445 -13.67 6.54 3.30
CA VAL A 445 -13.88 5.12 3.64
C VAL A 445 -15.15 4.93 4.45
N GLY A 446 -15.48 5.87 5.35
CA GLY A 446 -16.72 5.84 6.11
C GLY A 446 -17.96 5.95 5.23
N THR A 447 -17.94 6.86 4.25
CA THR A 447 -19.04 7.02 3.28
C THR A 447 -19.24 5.75 2.46
N LYS A 448 -18.14 5.19 1.93
CA LYS A 448 -18.19 3.93 1.19
C LYS A 448 -18.71 2.77 2.05
N LEU A 449 -18.32 2.72 3.31
CA LEU A 449 -18.80 1.70 4.25
C LEU A 449 -20.31 1.82 4.50
N VAL A 450 -20.86 3.03 4.62
CA VAL A 450 -22.31 3.23 4.75
C VAL A 450 -23.06 2.73 3.51
N GLU A 451 -22.53 2.98 2.31
CA GLU A 451 -23.11 2.45 1.06
C GLU A 451 -23.13 0.93 1.06
N VAL A 452 -22.00 0.29 1.37
CA VAL A 452 -21.89 -1.18 1.43
C VAL A 452 -22.80 -1.75 2.52
N ALA A 453 -22.89 -1.10 3.68
CA ALA A 453 -23.77 -1.53 4.76
C ALA A 453 -25.24 -1.52 4.32
N ARG A 454 -25.69 -0.46 3.63
CA ARG A 454 -27.05 -0.37 3.07
C ARG A 454 -27.31 -1.46 2.03
N GLN A 455 -26.36 -1.71 1.13
CA GLN A 455 -26.47 -2.77 0.11
C GLN A 455 -26.57 -4.17 0.75
N LYS A 456 -25.86 -4.40 1.85
CA LYS A 456 -25.88 -5.66 2.61
C LYS A 456 -27.03 -5.74 3.63
N GLY A 457 -27.84 -4.70 3.77
CA GLY A 457 -28.90 -4.64 4.78
C GLY A 457 -28.40 -4.66 6.23
N VAL A 458 -27.19 -4.16 6.48
CA VAL A 458 -26.53 -4.09 7.79
C VAL A 458 -26.62 -2.67 8.35
N GLY A 459 -26.81 -2.58 9.68
CA GLY A 459 -26.89 -1.30 10.39
C GLY A 459 -28.32 -0.91 10.75
N THR A 460 -28.45 0.03 11.68
CA THR A 460 -29.74 0.58 12.08
C THR A 460 -30.10 1.74 11.15
N GLN A 461 -31.27 1.65 10.52
CA GLN A 461 -31.81 2.69 9.67
C GLN A 461 -32.76 3.58 10.46
N ILE A 462 -32.48 4.88 10.52
CA ILE A 462 -33.29 5.88 11.23
C ILE A 462 -33.93 6.79 10.20
N GLU A 463 -35.25 6.69 10.04
CA GLU A 463 -36.02 7.51 9.11
C GLU A 463 -36.30 8.91 9.68
N GLY A 464 -36.36 9.91 8.79
CA GLY A 464 -36.77 11.27 9.15
C GLY A 464 -35.71 12.10 9.89
N PHE A 465 -34.46 11.64 9.85
CA PHE A 465 -33.30 12.31 10.44
C PHE A 465 -32.72 13.40 9.52
#